data_AF-A0A2D9IYH9-F1
#
_entry.id   AF-A0A2D9IYH9-F1
#
_cell.length_a   1.000
_cell.length_b   1.000
_cell.length_c   1.000
_cell.angle_alpha   90.00
_cell.angle_beta   90.00
_cell.angle_gamma   90.00
#
_symmetry.space_group_name_H-M   'P 1'
#
loop_
_entity.id
_entity.type
_entity.pdbx_description
1 polymer ?
#
loop_
_entity_poly.entity_id
_entity_poly.type
_entity_poly.pdbx_seq_one_letter_code
_entity_poly.pdbx_strand_id
1 'polypeptide(L)'
;MEEKTPVKPITEPADTAPSVPISNEPAEFASKHVRSNIAPIFFIIQSEQLILQRTDQKAFTLMSLLGVFMVFFIVHFPKVIASENFNYLSGLMVFLYFISATLGLINLMLVIVPRIRNDMAHEDLPTVNATFFGGITQFPNVIDYAKYLAETTDDNENTFKMFASQLYGLGHINAYKNKHMRRAILFFGVAILSELIIIMLMTWGLTWTALFS
;
A
#
# COMPACT_ATOMS: atom_id res chain seq x y z
N MET A 1 -17.98 -37.16 -70.23
CA MET A 1 -18.29 -36.93 -68.81
C MET A 1 -17.68 -35.59 -68.44
N GLU A 2 -18.48 -34.78 -67.76
CA GLU A 2 -18.25 -33.42 -67.24
C GLU A 2 -16.84 -33.22 -66.63
N GLU A 3 -16.25 -32.02 -66.55
CA GLU A 3 -16.83 -30.78 -66.01
C GLU A 3 -15.99 -29.53 -66.35
N LYS A 4 -16.61 -28.37 -66.08
CA LYS A 4 -16.41 -26.99 -66.52
C LYS A 4 -15.11 -26.26 -66.11
N THR A 5 -14.67 -25.43 -67.05
CA THR A 5 -14.05 -24.06 -67.02
C THR A 5 -14.56 -23.10 -65.90
N PRO A 6 -14.08 -21.84 -65.70
CA PRO A 6 -13.04 -21.04 -66.40
C PRO A 6 -12.14 -20.05 -65.57
N VAL A 7 -10.98 -19.72 -66.17
CA VAL A 7 -10.33 -18.39 -66.40
C VAL A 7 -10.43 -17.24 -65.36
N LYS A 8 -9.28 -16.66 -65.00
CA LYS A 8 -9.13 -15.21 -64.76
C LYS A 8 -7.80 -14.65 -65.32
N PRO A 9 -7.78 -13.46 -65.95
CA PRO A 9 -6.59 -12.90 -66.61
C PRO A 9 -5.83 -11.82 -65.81
N ILE A 10 -4.53 -11.79 -66.11
CA ILE A 10 -3.41 -10.84 -65.96
C ILE A 10 -3.76 -9.35 -65.73
N THR A 11 -3.05 -8.65 -64.83
CA THR A 11 -2.50 -7.29 -65.10
C THR A 11 -1.30 -6.92 -64.20
N GLU A 12 -0.39 -6.12 -64.78
CA GLU A 12 0.93 -5.58 -64.41
C GLU A 12 1.03 -4.59 -63.21
N PRO A 13 2.26 -4.14 -62.82
CA PRO A 13 2.56 -3.51 -61.54
C PRO A 13 2.63 -1.97 -61.53
N ALA A 14 2.57 -1.44 -60.29
CA ALA A 14 3.14 -0.20 -59.76
C ALA A 14 2.79 1.15 -60.43
N ASP A 15 1.94 1.94 -59.76
CA ASP A 15 2.03 3.40 -59.84
C ASP A 15 1.49 4.10 -58.57
N THR A 16 2.26 5.12 -58.14
CA THR A 16 1.96 6.30 -57.28
C THR A 16 1.20 6.17 -55.93
N ALA A 17 1.89 6.56 -54.86
CA ALA A 17 1.37 6.75 -53.50
C ALA A 17 0.49 8.02 -53.38
N PRO A 18 -0.67 7.98 -52.68
CA PRO A 18 -1.42 9.18 -52.34
C PRO A 18 -0.89 9.83 -51.05
N SER A 19 -0.51 11.10 -51.16
CA SER A 19 -0.20 12.01 -50.06
C SER A 19 -1.39 12.14 -49.09
N VAL A 20 -1.16 11.82 -47.81
CA VAL A 20 -2.13 11.99 -46.71
C VAL A 20 -2.38 13.49 -46.48
N PRO A 21 -3.63 13.97 -46.39
CA PRO A 21 -3.91 15.37 -46.11
C PRO A 21 -3.61 15.68 -44.64
N ILE A 22 -2.89 16.78 -44.41
CA ILE A 22 -2.66 17.39 -43.09
C ILE A 22 -4.02 17.86 -42.57
N SER A 23 -4.60 17.16 -41.59
CA SER A 23 -5.84 17.54 -40.93
C SER A 23 -5.57 18.65 -39.90
N ASN A 24 -5.93 19.88 -40.24
CA ASN A 24 -6.04 21.00 -39.29
C ASN A 24 -7.32 20.82 -38.45
N GLU A 25 -7.27 19.98 -37.41
CA GLU A 25 -8.30 19.96 -36.35
C GLU A 25 -7.82 20.77 -35.14
N PRO A 26 -8.64 21.68 -34.59
CA PRO A 26 -8.25 22.55 -33.48
C PRO A 26 -8.00 21.73 -32.20
N ALA A 27 -7.07 22.22 -31.37
CA ALA A 27 -6.53 21.63 -30.14
C ALA A 27 -7.56 21.11 -29.09
N GLU A 28 -8.85 21.29 -29.32
CA GLU A 28 -9.95 20.79 -28.49
C GLU A 28 -10.02 19.25 -28.47
N PHE A 29 -9.69 18.58 -29.59
CA PHE A 29 -9.70 17.11 -29.67
C PHE A 29 -8.44 16.45 -29.08
N ALA A 30 -7.31 17.16 -29.03
CA ALA A 30 -6.13 16.69 -28.31
C ALA A 30 -6.43 16.57 -26.81
N SER A 31 -7.12 17.55 -26.22
CA SER A 31 -7.49 17.54 -24.80
C SER A 31 -8.37 16.34 -24.41
N LYS A 32 -9.19 15.83 -25.34
CA LYS A 32 -10.13 14.73 -25.09
C LYS A 32 -9.43 13.37 -25.04
N HIS A 33 -8.46 13.12 -25.92
CA HIS A 33 -7.63 11.92 -25.87
C HIS A 33 -6.71 11.90 -24.65
N VAL A 34 -6.27 13.07 -24.22
CA VAL A 34 -5.38 13.26 -23.05
C VAL A 34 -6.16 13.08 -21.75
N ARG A 35 -7.34 13.71 -21.63
CA ARG A 35 -8.30 13.42 -20.56
C ARG A 35 -8.67 11.94 -20.53
N SER A 36 -8.86 11.31 -21.68
CA SER A 36 -9.19 9.88 -21.77
C SER A 36 -8.07 8.96 -21.29
N ASN A 37 -6.80 9.30 -21.54
CA ASN A 37 -5.66 8.47 -21.13
C ASN A 37 -5.24 8.68 -19.67
N ILE A 38 -5.47 9.88 -19.12
CA ILE A 38 -5.08 10.20 -17.73
C ILE A 38 -6.21 9.86 -16.73
N ALA A 39 -7.48 9.95 -17.13
CA ALA A 39 -8.62 9.63 -16.24
C ALA A 39 -8.54 8.22 -15.60
N PRO A 40 -8.14 7.15 -16.31
CA PRO A 40 -7.91 5.84 -15.70
C PRO A 40 -6.81 5.86 -14.63
N ILE A 41 -5.72 6.60 -14.87
CA ILE A 41 -4.58 6.69 -13.93
C ILE A 41 -4.99 7.46 -12.67
N PHE A 42 -5.73 8.56 -12.82
CA PHE A 42 -6.30 9.28 -11.68
C PHE A 42 -7.20 8.39 -10.83
N PHE A 43 -8.07 7.61 -11.46
CA PHE A 43 -8.93 6.68 -10.75
C PHE A 43 -8.12 5.65 -9.95
N ILE A 44 -7.06 5.10 -10.56
CA ILE A 44 -6.17 4.15 -9.87
C ILE A 44 -5.46 4.84 -8.69
N ILE A 45 -4.90 6.04 -8.86
CA ILE A 45 -4.24 6.79 -7.78
C ILE A 45 -5.21 7.04 -6.62
N GLN A 46 -6.44 7.47 -6.90
CA GLN A 46 -7.46 7.67 -5.88
C GLN A 46 -7.79 6.36 -5.16
N SER A 47 -7.94 5.26 -5.93
CA SER A 47 -8.22 3.95 -5.36
C SER A 47 -7.10 3.47 -4.42
N GLU A 48 -5.84 3.68 -4.79
CA GLU A 48 -4.67 3.33 -3.99
C GLU A 48 -4.58 4.19 -2.72
N GLN A 49 -4.83 5.50 -2.81
CA GLN A 49 -4.88 6.38 -1.63
C GLN A 49 -5.96 5.94 -0.64
N LEU A 50 -7.15 5.56 -1.12
CA LEU A 50 -8.21 5.00 -0.28
C LEU A 50 -7.79 3.69 0.38
N ILE A 51 -7.08 2.81 -0.34
CA ILE A 51 -6.56 1.56 0.21
C ILE A 51 -5.51 1.82 1.30
N LEU A 52 -4.62 2.80 1.10
CA LEU A 52 -3.64 3.19 2.12
C LEU A 52 -4.33 3.72 3.38
N GLN A 53 -5.33 4.59 3.23
CA GLN A 53 -6.07 5.14 4.37
C GLN A 53 -6.82 4.05 5.15
N ARG A 54 -7.44 3.09 4.46
CA ARG A 54 -8.07 1.93 5.11
C ARG A 54 -7.05 1.06 5.84
N THR A 55 -5.84 0.94 5.29
CA THR A 55 -4.75 0.19 5.93
C THR A 55 -4.28 0.89 7.20
N ASP A 56 -4.22 2.23 7.21
CA ASP A 56 -3.93 3.01 8.41
C ASP A 56 -5.01 2.85 9.47
N GLN A 57 -6.28 2.91 9.08
CA GLN A 57 -7.39 2.66 9.99
C GLN A 57 -7.32 1.25 10.61
N LYS A 58 -7.01 0.22 9.81
CA LYS A 58 -6.78 -1.15 10.31
C LYS A 58 -5.65 -1.18 11.33
N ALA A 59 -4.54 -0.48 11.08
CA ALA A 59 -3.41 -0.42 11.99
C ALA A 59 -3.78 0.25 13.32
N PHE A 60 -4.50 1.37 13.28
CA PHE A 60 -4.99 2.05 14.48
C PHE A 60 -5.92 1.17 15.31
N THR A 61 -6.85 0.46 14.67
CA THR A 61 -7.74 -0.47 15.36
C THR A 61 -6.96 -1.60 16.03
N LEU A 62 -6.00 -2.21 15.33
CA LEU A 62 -5.16 -3.27 15.91
C LEU A 62 -4.28 -2.77 17.05
N MET A 63 -3.72 -1.56 16.94
CA MET A 63 -2.91 -0.93 17.99
C MET A 63 -3.75 -0.67 19.25
N SER A 64 -4.96 -0.13 19.08
CA SER A 64 -5.89 0.10 20.19
C SER A 64 -6.25 -1.19 20.90
N LEU A 65 -6.60 -2.24 20.14
CA LEU A 65 -6.94 -3.54 20.70
C LEU A 65 -5.76 -4.17 21.45
N LEU A 66 -4.55 -4.09 20.89
CA LEU A 66 -3.32 -4.55 21.54
C LEU A 66 -3.08 -3.80 22.86
N GLY A 67 -3.34 -2.49 22.90
CA GLY A 67 -3.27 -1.68 24.13
C GLY A 67 -4.24 -2.15 25.23
N VAL A 68 -5.48 -2.52 24.88
CA VAL A 68 -6.45 -3.05 25.84
C VAL A 68 -5.96 -4.37 26.45
N PHE A 69 -5.44 -5.28 25.63
CA PHE A 69 -4.83 -6.54 26.09
C PHE A 69 -3.59 -6.29 26.94
N MET A 70 -2.74 -5.32 26.60
CA MET A 70 -1.61 -4.92 27.46
C MET A 70 -2.03 -4.47 28.85
N VAL A 71 -3.05 -3.64 28.95
CA VAL A 71 -3.56 -3.19 30.26
C VAL A 71 -4.15 -4.39 31.03
N PHE A 72 -4.89 -5.27 30.35
CA PHE A 72 -5.40 -6.49 30.96
C PHE A 72 -4.28 -7.35 31.54
N PHE A 73 -3.21 -7.56 30.76
CA PHE A 73 -2.05 -8.34 31.19
C PHE A 73 -1.37 -7.74 32.42
N ILE A 74 -1.12 -6.43 32.45
CA ILE A 74 -0.47 -5.75 33.59
C ILE A 74 -1.27 -5.93 34.89
N VAL A 75 -2.59 -5.89 34.82
CA VAL A 75 -3.45 -6.10 35.99
C VAL A 75 -3.40 -7.55 36.50
N HIS A 76 -3.28 -8.53 35.60
CA HIS A 76 -3.24 -9.95 35.96
C HIS A 76 -1.83 -10.46 36.28
N PHE A 77 -0.80 -9.78 35.80
CA PHE A 77 0.59 -10.19 35.92
C PHE A 77 1.06 -10.47 37.37
N PRO A 78 0.74 -9.63 38.38
CA PRO A 78 1.08 -9.94 39.77
C PRO A 78 0.47 -11.26 40.25
N LYS A 79 -0.75 -11.59 39.80
CA LYS A 79 -1.43 -12.83 40.17
C LYS A 79 -0.81 -14.05 39.49
N VAL A 80 -0.28 -13.88 38.27
CA VAL A 80 0.46 -14.94 37.56
C VAL A 80 1.73 -15.31 38.31
N ILE A 81 2.48 -14.31 38.81
CA ILE A 81 3.73 -14.55 39.57
C ILE A 81 3.44 -15.09 40.97
N ALA A 82 2.39 -14.58 41.63
CA ALA A 82 2.02 -15.00 42.99
C ALA A 82 1.37 -16.38 43.04
N SER A 83 1.05 -17.00 41.90
CA SER A 83 0.49 -18.35 41.85
C SER A 83 1.55 -19.37 42.26
N GLU A 84 1.22 -20.22 43.25
CA GLU A 84 2.11 -21.32 43.68
C GLU A 84 2.42 -22.32 42.54
N ASN A 85 1.61 -22.31 41.48
CA ASN A 85 1.78 -23.11 40.26
C ASN A 85 2.56 -22.38 39.15
N PHE A 86 3.37 -21.37 39.48
CA PHE A 86 4.19 -20.67 38.49
C PHE A 86 5.24 -21.61 37.89
N ASN A 87 4.88 -22.20 36.75
CA ASN A 87 5.72 -23.14 36.02
C ASN A 87 6.62 -22.42 35.00
N TYR A 88 7.71 -23.08 34.59
CA TYR A 88 8.61 -22.60 33.52
C TYR A 88 7.85 -22.23 32.24
N LEU A 89 6.78 -22.97 31.91
CA LEU A 89 5.91 -22.69 30.76
C LEU A 89 5.20 -21.32 30.87
N SER A 90 4.72 -20.94 32.06
CA SER A 90 4.08 -19.63 32.28
C SER A 90 5.08 -18.50 32.10
N GLY A 91 6.28 -18.64 32.66
CA GLY A 91 7.38 -17.69 32.45
C GLY A 91 7.80 -17.56 30.98
N LEU A 92 7.89 -18.68 30.26
CA LEU A 92 8.18 -18.68 28.81
C LEU A 92 7.10 -17.93 28.02
N MET A 93 5.82 -18.16 28.34
CA MET A 93 4.72 -17.46 27.68
C MET A 93 4.75 -15.96 27.95
N VAL A 94 5.01 -15.53 29.19
CA VAL A 94 5.19 -14.10 29.50
C VAL A 94 6.28 -13.46 28.63
N PHE A 95 7.41 -14.15 28.45
CA PHE A 95 8.49 -13.66 27.61
C PHE A 95 8.10 -13.58 26.12
N LEU A 96 7.43 -14.63 25.61
CA LEU A 96 6.90 -14.65 24.25
C LEU A 96 5.87 -13.54 24.00
N TYR A 97 5.02 -13.27 24.99
CA TYR A 97 4.05 -12.19 24.96
C TYR A 97 4.75 -10.84 24.80
N PHE A 98 5.71 -10.51 25.67
CA PHE A 98 6.40 -9.21 25.63
C PHE A 98 7.14 -8.98 24.30
N ILE A 99 7.85 -9.99 23.80
CA ILE A 99 8.55 -9.89 22.51
C ILE A 99 7.56 -9.68 21.38
N SER A 100 6.52 -10.52 21.31
CA SER A 100 5.54 -10.47 20.23
C SER A 100 4.73 -9.17 20.27
N ALA A 101 4.32 -8.70 21.44
CA ALA A 101 3.57 -7.47 21.59
C ALA A 101 4.42 -6.24 21.20
N THR A 102 5.70 -6.21 21.59
CA THR A 102 6.64 -5.15 21.20
C THR A 102 6.90 -5.15 19.69
N LEU A 103 7.19 -6.30 19.10
CA LEU A 103 7.37 -6.43 17.65
C LEU A 103 6.09 -6.10 16.88
N GLY A 104 4.92 -6.43 17.45
CA GLY A 104 3.61 -6.06 16.93
C GLY A 104 3.44 -4.54 16.87
N LEU A 105 3.70 -3.84 17.99
CA LEU A 105 3.62 -2.38 18.05
C LEU A 105 4.60 -1.70 17.08
N ILE A 106 5.84 -2.17 16.99
CA ILE A 106 6.82 -1.62 16.04
C ILE A 106 6.31 -1.77 14.60
N ASN A 107 5.84 -2.97 14.22
CA ASN A 107 5.31 -3.19 12.88
C ASN A 107 4.06 -2.35 12.60
N LEU A 108 3.15 -2.16 13.57
CA LEU A 108 1.99 -1.28 13.43
C LEU A 108 2.40 0.18 13.23
N MET A 109 3.39 0.66 13.97
CA MET A 109 3.92 2.01 13.80
C MET A 109 4.50 2.23 12.39
N LEU A 110 5.22 1.24 11.85
CA LEU A 110 5.76 1.27 10.48
C LEU A 110 4.66 1.27 9.39
N VAL A 111 3.47 0.76 9.68
CA VAL A 111 2.32 0.87 8.77
C VAL A 111 1.79 2.30 8.74
N ILE A 112 1.61 2.91 9.92
CA ILE A 112 1.01 4.25 10.06
C ILE A 112 1.94 5.31 9.46
N VAL A 113 3.22 5.27 9.83
CA VAL A 113 4.24 6.21 9.34
C VAL A 113 5.28 5.43 8.54
N PRO A 114 5.01 5.17 7.23
CA PRO A 114 5.96 4.45 6.40
C PRO A 114 7.18 5.35 6.16
N ARG A 115 8.36 4.90 6.58
CA ARG A 115 9.62 5.58 6.27
C ARG A 115 10.13 5.12 4.91
N ILE A 116 9.75 5.84 3.88
CA ILE A 116 10.18 5.60 2.50
C ILE A 116 11.59 6.21 2.37
N ARG A 117 12.57 5.39 1.98
CA ARG A 117 13.94 5.87 1.74
C ARG A 117 14.01 6.45 0.32
N ASN A 118 14.71 7.58 0.17
CA ASN A 118 14.76 8.37 -1.06
C ASN A 118 15.54 7.70 -2.21
N ASP A 119 16.06 6.49 -2.01
CA ASP A 119 16.80 5.72 -3.01
C ASP A 119 15.91 5.03 -4.05
N MET A 120 14.59 5.19 -3.95
CA MET A 120 13.62 4.69 -4.94
C MET A 120 13.33 5.68 -6.09
N ALA A 121 14.03 6.81 -6.14
CA ALA A 121 14.06 7.70 -7.31
C ALA A 121 15.01 7.11 -8.36
N HIS A 122 14.50 6.17 -9.16
CA HIS A 122 15.24 5.62 -10.30
C HIS A 122 15.38 6.68 -11.42
N GLU A 123 16.50 6.60 -12.14
CA GLU A 123 17.09 7.59 -13.07
C GLU A 123 16.19 8.10 -14.21
N ASP A 124 15.00 7.53 -14.40
CA ASP A 124 14.06 7.86 -15.50
C ASP A 124 12.80 8.63 -15.06
N LEU A 125 12.65 8.94 -13.77
CA LEU A 125 11.54 9.74 -13.25
C LEU A 125 11.93 11.23 -13.20
N PRO A 126 11.02 12.16 -13.55
CA PRO A 126 11.31 13.60 -13.45
C PRO A 126 11.78 13.95 -12.04
N THR A 127 12.88 14.71 -11.97
CA THR A 127 13.63 15.02 -10.73
C THR A 127 12.78 15.71 -9.65
N VAL A 128 11.65 16.31 -10.04
CA VAL A 128 10.68 16.94 -9.14
C VAL A 128 9.35 16.21 -9.24
N ASN A 129 9.01 15.46 -8.19
CA ASN A 129 7.71 14.83 -8.01
C ASN A 129 6.67 15.87 -7.58
N ALA A 130 6.26 16.74 -8.52
CA ALA A 130 5.47 17.95 -8.27
C ALA A 130 4.02 17.72 -7.78
N THR A 131 3.55 16.47 -7.73
CA THR A 131 2.24 16.09 -7.18
C THR A 131 2.30 15.51 -5.77
N PHE A 132 3.51 15.29 -5.23
CA PHE A 132 3.69 14.90 -3.83
C PHE A 132 3.77 16.15 -2.96
N PHE A 133 3.13 16.17 -1.78
CA PHE A 133 3.13 17.35 -0.89
C PHE A 133 4.56 17.86 -0.55
N GLY A 134 5.54 16.95 -0.47
CA GLY A 134 6.95 17.29 -0.30
C GLY A 134 7.66 17.84 -1.54
N GLY A 135 7.09 17.69 -2.74
CA GLY A 135 7.57 18.28 -3.99
C GLY A 135 6.97 19.67 -4.25
N ILE A 136 5.72 19.91 -3.87
CA ILE A 136 5.07 21.24 -3.98
C ILE A 136 5.80 22.26 -3.09
N THR A 137 6.25 21.84 -1.90
CA THR A 137 6.98 22.68 -0.95
C THR A 137 8.42 22.99 -1.36
N GLN A 138 8.95 22.38 -2.43
CA GLN A 138 10.26 22.70 -2.99
C GLN A 138 10.21 23.94 -3.90
N PHE A 139 9.02 24.37 -4.31
CA PHE A 139 8.86 25.59 -5.08
C PHE A 139 8.85 26.81 -4.16
N PRO A 140 9.65 27.85 -4.43
CA PRO A 140 9.75 29.03 -3.58
C PRO A 140 8.47 29.88 -3.59
N ASN A 141 7.70 29.86 -4.68
CA ASN A 141 6.46 30.62 -4.83
C ASN A 141 5.36 29.81 -5.51
N VAL A 142 4.11 30.14 -5.17
CA VAL A 142 2.89 29.55 -5.77
C VAL A 142 2.83 29.79 -7.29
N ILE A 143 3.33 30.94 -7.75
CA ILE A 143 3.36 31.30 -9.18
C ILE A 143 4.32 30.40 -9.97
N ASP A 144 5.49 30.09 -9.40
CA ASP A 144 6.47 29.20 -10.03
C ASP A 144 5.95 27.77 -10.13
N TYR A 145 5.26 27.30 -9.08
CA TYR A 145 4.57 26.01 -9.10
C TYR A 145 3.46 25.98 -10.17
N ALA A 146 2.60 27.00 -10.24
CA ALA A 146 1.52 27.06 -11.22
C ALA A 146 2.06 27.11 -12.66
N LYS A 147 3.15 27.84 -12.90
CA LYS A 147 3.81 27.91 -14.20
C LYS A 147 4.42 26.57 -14.59
N TYR A 148 5.12 25.91 -13.68
CA TYR A 148 5.66 24.56 -13.89
C TYR A 148 4.56 23.55 -14.20
N LEU A 149 3.42 23.63 -13.51
CA LEU A 149 2.30 22.73 -13.70
C LEU A 149 1.61 22.99 -15.04
N ALA A 150 1.45 24.25 -15.45
CA ALA A 150 0.94 24.62 -16.77
C ALA A 150 1.84 24.09 -17.89
N GLU A 151 3.15 24.29 -17.79
CA GLU A 151 4.14 23.82 -18.76
C GLU A 151 4.22 22.28 -18.83
N THR A 152 4.17 21.61 -17.68
CA THR A 152 4.17 20.13 -17.60
C THR A 152 2.86 19.52 -18.11
N THR A 153 1.74 20.22 -17.96
CA THR A 153 0.40 19.75 -18.38
C THR A 153 0.12 20.00 -19.86
N ASP A 154 0.85 20.93 -20.49
CA ASP A 154 0.74 21.22 -21.92
C ASP A 154 1.30 20.07 -22.78
N ASP A 155 2.28 19.32 -22.24
CA ASP A 155 2.83 18.11 -22.84
C ASP A 155 2.19 16.84 -22.23
N ASN A 156 1.53 16.07 -23.08
CA ASN A 156 0.88 14.81 -22.71
C ASN A 156 1.84 13.77 -22.14
N GLU A 157 3.07 13.73 -22.63
CA GLU A 157 4.07 12.75 -22.20
C GLU A 157 4.60 13.10 -20.80
N ASN A 158 4.87 14.39 -20.55
CA ASN A 158 5.32 14.85 -19.24
C ASN A 158 4.21 14.75 -18.19
N THR A 159 2.96 15.07 -18.58
CA THR A 159 1.78 14.85 -17.75
C THR A 159 1.65 13.38 -17.34
N PHE A 160 1.78 12.47 -18.31
CA PHE A 160 1.74 11.03 -18.06
C PHE A 160 2.87 10.58 -17.14
N LYS A 161 4.11 11.02 -17.37
CA LYS A 161 5.27 10.72 -16.50
C LYS A 161 5.05 11.17 -15.06
N MET A 162 4.44 12.34 -14.85
CA MET A 162 4.12 12.85 -13.51
C MET A 162 3.13 11.94 -12.76
N PHE A 163 2.05 11.50 -13.41
CA PHE A 163 1.09 10.58 -12.79
C PHE A 163 1.66 9.17 -12.60
N ALA A 164 2.46 8.69 -13.55
CA ALA A 164 3.13 7.40 -13.45
C ALA A 164 4.10 7.36 -12.26
N SER A 165 4.87 8.42 -12.05
CA SER A 165 5.76 8.57 -10.90
C SER A 165 5.00 8.53 -9.57
N GLN A 166 3.88 9.25 -9.47
CA GLN A 166 3.03 9.24 -8.28
C GLN A 166 2.44 7.86 -8.01
N LEU A 167 1.90 7.19 -9.03
CA LEU A 167 1.35 5.85 -8.91
C LEU A 167 2.41 4.83 -8.51
N TYR A 168 3.61 4.92 -9.10
CA TYR A 168 4.75 4.05 -8.79
C TYR A 168 5.19 4.18 -7.32
N GLY A 169 5.32 5.42 -6.83
CA GLY A 169 5.63 5.69 -5.43
C GLY A 169 4.54 5.16 -4.49
N LEU A 170 3.27 5.38 -4.85
CA LEU A 170 2.12 4.92 -4.07
C LEU A 170 2.06 3.38 -3.96
N GLY A 171 2.35 2.67 -5.06
CA GLY A 171 2.43 1.22 -5.07
C GLY A 171 3.52 0.66 -4.14
N HIS A 172 4.68 1.32 -4.09
CA HIS A 172 5.76 0.93 -3.16
C HIS A 172 5.37 1.15 -1.69
N ILE A 173 4.68 2.26 -1.39
CA ILE A 173 4.14 2.52 -0.06
C ILE A 173 3.13 1.44 0.32
N ASN A 174 2.23 1.09 -0.59
CA ASN A 174 1.22 0.07 -0.34
C ASN A 174 1.85 -1.31 -0.07
N ALA A 175 2.83 -1.71 -0.89
CA ALA A 175 3.56 -2.96 -0.67
C ALA A 175 4.28 -2.98 0.68
N TYR A 176 4.93 -1.88 1.06
CA TYR A 176 5.59 -1.73 2.35
C TYR A 176 4.60 -1.84 3.52
N LYS A 177 3.52 -1.06 3.49
CA LYS A 177 2.46 -1.08 4.51
C LYS A 177 1.85 -2.47 4.63
N ASN A 178 1.51 -3.12 3.52
CA ASN A 178 0.88 -4.43 3.55
C ASN A 178 1.81 -5.51 4.15
N LYS A 179 3.12 -5.44 3.85
CA LYS A 179 4.12 -6.34 4.45
C LYS A 179 4.19 -6.19 5.97
N HIS A 180 4.25 -4.94 6.46
CA HIS A 180 4.29 -4.67 7.90
C HIS A 180 2.96 -4.96 8.59
N MET A 181 1.83 -4.71 7.92
CA MET A 181 0.50 -5.07 8.40
C MET A 181 0.37 -6.58 8.62
N ARG A 182 0.78 -7.40 7.64
CA ARG A 182 0.72 -8.87 7.77
C ARG A 182 1.60 -9.37 8.93
N ARG A 183 2.79 -8.79 9.10
CA ARG A 183 3.68 -9.11 10.24
C ARG A 183 3.06 -8.68 11.57
N ALA A 184 2.48 -7.49 11.64
CA ALA A 184 1.79 -7.01 12.83
C ALA A 184 0.64 -7.95 13.24
N ILE A 185 -0.18 -8.40 12.28
CA ILE A 185 -1.27 -9.35 12.53
C ILE A 185 -0.73 -10.68 13.09
N LEU A 186 0.39 -11.20 12.57
CA LEU A 186 1.01 -12.43 13.08
C LEU A 186 1.49 -12.25 14.53
N PHE A 187 2.25 -11.20 14.80
CA PHE A 187 2.75 -10.91 16.16
C PHE A 187 1.60 -10.65 17.15
N PHE A 188 0.57 -9.95 16.71
CA PHE A 188 -0.65 -9.71 17.49
C PHE A 188 -1.37 -11.02 17.83
N GLY A 189 -1.53 -11.92 16.87
CA GLY A 189 -2.13 -13.24 17.10
C GLY A 189 -1.32 -14.07 18.10
N VAL A 190 0.01 -14.08 17.99
CA VAL A 190 0.89 -14.77 18.95
C VAL A 190 0.78 -14.15 20.34
N ALA A 191 0.74 -12.82 20.46
CA ALA A 191 0.59 -12.14 21.73
C ALA A 191 -0.74 -12.51 22.42
N ILE A 192 -1.87 -12.44 21.71
CA ILE A 192 -3.18 -12.82 22.28
C ILE A 192 -3.21 -14.29 22.69
N LEU A 193 -2.73 -15.20 21.84
CA LEU A 193 -2.71 -16.62 22.17
C LEU A 193 -1.87 -16.90 23.41
N SER A 194 -0.71 -16.25 23.52
CA SER A 194 0.15 -16.36 24.70
C SER A 194 -0.56 -15.85 25.95
N GLU A 195 -1.21 -14.70 25.88
CA GLU A 195 -1.95 -14.10 26.99
C GLU A 195 -3.11 -15.00 27.46
N LEU A 196 -3.88 -15.56 26.52
CA LEU A 196 -4.97 -16.49 26.83
C LEU A 196 -4.45 -17.77 27.52
N ILE A 197 -3.31 -18.31 27.07
CA ILE A 197 -2.68 -19.47 27.71
C ILE A 197 -2.24 -19.13 29.14
N ILE A 198 -1.65 -17.96 29.36
CA ILE A 198 -1.23 -17.51 30.70
C ILE A 198 -2.43 -17.45 31.64
N ILE A 199 -3.54 -16.84 31.20
CA ILE A 199 -4.78 -16.76 31.98
C ILE A 199 -5.33 -18.14 32.27
N MET A 200 -5.40 -19.02 31.27
CA MET A 200 -5.94 -20.36 31.41
C MET A 200 -5.14 -21.20 32.41
N LEU A 201 -3.81 -21.13 32.35
CA LEU A 201 -2.93 -21.83 33.29
C LEU A 201 -3.12 -21.30 34.72
N MET A 202 -3.25 -19.98 34.86
CA MET A 202 -3.47 -19.34 36.16
C MET A 202 -4.83 -19.73 36.76
N THR A 203 -5.92 -19.62 35.99
CA THR A 203 -7.28 -19.92 36.46
C THR A 203 -7.47 -21.39 36.73
N TRP A 204 -6.87 -22.28 35.93
CA TRP A 204 -6.89 -23.71 36.19
C TRP A 204 -6.26 -24.05 37.55
N GLY A 205 -5.09 -23.47 37.84
CA GLY A 205 -4.43 -23.63 39.14
C GLY A 205 -5.33 -23.23 40.31
N LEU A 206 -6.01 -22.08 40.20
CA LEU A 206 -6.95 -21.58 41.21
C LEU A 206 -8.17 -22.50 41.39
N THR A 207 -8.77 -22.97 40.29
CA THR A 207 -9.95 -23.86 40.34
C THR A 207 -9.60 -25.24 40.90
N TRP A 208 -8.41 -25.77 40.56
CA TRP A 208 -7.96 -27.06 41.07
C TRP A 208 -7.77 -27.02 42.58
N THR A 209 -7.11 -25.98 43.08
CA THR A 209 -6.99 -25.77 44.53
C THR A 209 -8.35 -25.62 45.20
N ALA A 210 -9.31 -24.90 44.61
CA ALA A 210 -10.62 -24.69 45.21
C ALA A 210 -11.53 -25.94 45.23
N LEU A 211 -11.35 -26.88 44.28
CA LEU A 211 -12.15 -28.11 44.20
C LEU A 211 -11.59 -29.26 45.02
N PHE A 212 -10.28 -29.27 45.28
CA PHE A 212 -9.58 -30.41 45.88
C PHE A 212 -8.75 -30.07 47.13
N SER A 213 -8.81 -28.83 47.65
CA SER A 213 -8.40 -28.50 49.02
C SER A 213 -9.59 -28.51 49.97
#